data_AF-A0A351XG67-F1
#
_entry.id   AF-A0A351XG67-F1
#
_cell.length_a   1.000
_cell.length_b   1.000
_cell.length_c   1.000
_cell.angle_alpha   90.00
_cell.angle_beta   90.00
_cell.angle_gamma   90.00
#
_symmetry.space_group_name_H-M   'P 1'
#
loop_
_entity.id
_entity.type
_entity.pdbx_description
1 polymer ?
#
loop_
_entity_poly.entity_id
_entity_poly.type
_entity_poly.pdbx_seq_one_letter_code
_entity_poly.pdbx_strand_id
1 'polypeptide(L)'
;SEVAGVLIDEGFGSIDEVADADASSLESIEEFDTSMVEELQERASDAQLVQALGDAESSEVLMSVEGVSEDLAQALIESDIATVDDLAELSIDELLDIQVMDTEVASAVIMTARENEGWFD
;
A
#
# COMPACT_ATOMS: atom_id res chain seq x y z
N SER A 1 -20.74 12.05 -0.29
CA SER A 1 -19.39 12.62 -0.41
C SER A 1 -19.33 14.08 0.00
N GLU A 2 -20.01 14.48 1.09
CA GLU A 2 -19.95 15.87 1.58
C GLU A 2 -18.79 16.02 2.59
N VAL A 3 -18.71 15.11 3.57
CA VAL A 3 -17.63 15.03 4.57
C VAL A 3 -16.23 14.90 3.94
N ALA A 4 -16.06 14.01 2.96
CA ALA A 4 -14.78 13.84 2.28
C ALA A 4 -14.35 15.08 1.49
N GLY A 5 -15.30 15.84 0.94
CA GLY A 5 -15.01 17.10 0.26
C GLY A 5 -14.49 18.14 1.24
N VAL A 6 -15.18 18.29 2.38
CA VAL A 6 -14.78 19.21 3.45
C VAL A 6 -13.38 18.86 3.99
N LEU A 7 -13.10 17.58 4.25
CA LEU A 7 -11.78 17.12 4.68
C LEU A 7 -10.68 17.53 3.70
N ILE A 8 -10.89 17.30 2.40
CA ILE A 8 -9.91 17.67 1.36
C ILE A 8 -9.74 19.19 1.29
N ASP A 9 -10.83 19.96 1.38
CA ASP A 9 -10.78 21.43 1.35
C ASP A 9 -10.02 22.01 2.56
N GLU A 10 -10.08 21.34 3.71
CA GLU A 10 -9.33 21.66 4.93
C GLU A 10 -7.91 21.07 4.96
N GLY A 11 -7.52 20.32 3.91
CA GLY A 11 -6.15 19.82 3.71
C GLY A 11 -5.91 18.37 4.18
N PHE A 12 -6.96 17.63 4.54
CA PHE A 12 -6.89 16.20 4.84
C PHE A 12 -7.21 15.39 3.56
N GLY A 13 -6.16 15.03 2.84
CA GLY A 13 -6.23 14.30 1.57
C GLY A 13 -6.17 12.79 1.72
N SER A 14 -5.68 12.26 2.85
CA SER A 14 -5.57 10.83 3.10
C SER A 14 -6.22 10.39 4.41
N ILE A 15 -6.43 9.07 4.53
CA ILE A 15 -6.91 8.45 5.76
C ILE A 15 -5.85 8.59 6.87
N ASP A 16 -4.57 8.51 6.52
CA ASP A 16 -3.47 8.67 7.48
C ASP A 16 -3.48 10.05 8.13
N GLU A 17 -3.65 11.09 7.31
CA GLU A 17 -3.71 12.46 7.81
C GLU A 17 -4.89 12.67 8.77
N VAL A 18 -6.02 11.98 8.56
CA VAL A 18 -7.18 12.04 9.47
C VAL A 18 -6.92 11.27 10.76
N ALA A 19 -6.33 10.08 10.68
CA ALA A 19 -6.01 9.25 11.85
C ALA A 19 -4.96 9.92 12.75
N ASP A 20 -3.93 10.51 12.15
CA ASP A 20 -2.81 11.15 12.85
C ASP A 20 -3.09 12.60 13.27
N ALA A 21 -4.22 13.18 12.85
CA ALA A 21 -4.59 14.55 13.23
C ALA A 21 -4.82 14.71 14.73
N ASP A 22 -4.50 15.89 15.25
CA ASP A 22 -5.02 16.29 16.57
C ASP A 22 -6.55 16.46 16.48
N ALA A 23 -7.30 15.87 17.41
CA ALA A 23 -8.76 15.97 17.46
C ALA A 23 -9.24 17.44 17.40
N SER A 24 -8.52 18.35 18.06
CA SER A 24 -8.82 19.79 18.06
C SER A 24 -8.69 20.45 16.67
N SER A 25 -7.86 19.90 15.78
CA SER A 25 -7.73 20.37 14.40
C SER A 25 -8.96 19.99 13.59
N LEU A 26 -9.44 18.75 13.74
CA LEU A 26 -10.66 18.28 13.07
C LEU A 26 -11.92 18.94 13.66
N GLU A 27 -11.96 19.20 14.97
CA GLU A 27 -13.06 19.92 15.63
C GLU A 27 -13.14 21.41 15.22
N SER A 28 -12.08 21.96 14.61
CA SER A 28 -12.09 23.35 14.12
C SER A 28 -12.89 23.54 12.83
N ILE A 29 -13.22 22.43 12.16
CA ILE A 29 -14.08 22.37 10.97
C ILE A 29 -15.53 22.60 11.42
N GLU A 30 -16.19 23.63 10.88
CA GLU A 30 -17.51 24.09 11.35
C GLU A 30 -18.58 22.99 11.28
N GLU A 31 -18.47 22.11 10.29
CA GLU A 31 -19.37 21.00 10.03
C GLU A 31 -19.20 19.81 11.00
N PHE A 32 -18.10 19.76 11.76
CA PHE A 32 -17.75 18.60 12.59
C PHE A 32 -17.97 18.87 14.07
N ASP A 33 -18.58 17.89 14.74
CA ASP A 33 -18.68 17.86 16.19
C ASP A 33 -17.74 16.81 16.79
N THR A 34 -17.48 16.89 18.10
CA THR A 34 -16.59 15.97 18.81
C THR A 34 -16.92 14.50 18.57
N SER A 35 -18.21 14.14 18.51
CA SER A 35 -18.60 12.73 18.32
C SER A 35 -18.32 12.25 16.89
N MET A 36 -18.48 13.14 15.90
CA MET A 36 -18.10 12.86 14.52
C MET A 36 -16.59 12.73 14.37
N VAL A 37 -15.81 13.62 15.01
CA VAL A 37 -14.33 13.55 14.98
C VAL A 37 -13.83 12.25 15.58
N GLU A 38 -14.30 11.88 16.77
CA GLU A 38 -13.94 10.61 17.42
C GLU A 38 -14.23 9.40 16.50
N GLU A 39 -15.41 9.36 15.89
CA GLU A 39 -15.81 8.27 14.99
C GLU A 39 -15.01 8.25 13.67
N LEU A 40 -14.68 9.42 13.12
CA LEU A 40 -13.83 9.54 11.92
C LEU A 40 -12.41 9.03 12.19
N GLN A 41 -11.81 9.43 13.31
CA GLN A 41 -10.47 8.99 13.68
C GLN A 41 -10.40 7.51 14.03
N GLU A 42 -11.41 6.98 14.73
CA GLU A 42 -11.51 5.54 15.02
C GLU A 42 -11.53 4.73 13.72
N ARG A 43 -12.39 5.12 12.76
CA ARG A 43 -12.48 4.45 11.46
C ARG A 43 -11.21 4.58 10.63
N ALA A 44 -10.57 5.74 10.67
CA ALA A 44 -9.32 5.96 9.96
C ALA A 44 -8.20 5.08 10.53
N SER A 45 -8.10 4.99 11.85
CA SER A 45 -7.13 4.14 12.54
C SER A 45 -7.38 2.65 12.27
N ASP A 46 -8.64 2.21 12.27
CA ASP A 46 -9.00 0.85 11.91
C ASP A 46 -8.63 0.52 10.47
N ALA A 47 -8.86 1.45 9.54
CA ALA A 47 -8.48 1.28 8.14
C ALA A 47 -6.96 1.17 7.97
N GLN A 48 -6.18 2.01 8.66
CA GLN A 48 -4.72 1.91 8.68
C GLN A 48 -4.23 0.56 9.22
N LEU A 49 -4.84 0.06 10.31
CA LEU A 49 -4.48 -1.23 10.87
C LEU A 49 -4.76 -2.37 9.88
N VAL A 50 -5.92 -2.34 9.23
CA VAL A 50 -6.27 -3.34 8.20
C VAL A 50 -5.29 -3.28 7.03
N GLN A 51 -4.93 -2.07 6.56
CA GLN A 51 -3.95 -1.89 5.51
C GLN A 51 -2.58 -2.43 5.91
N ALA A 52 -2.06 -2.05 7.07
CA ALA A 52 -0.76 -2.49 7.55
C ALA A 52 -0.67 -4.02 7.73
N LEU A 53 -1.78 -4.67 8.12
CA LEU A 53 -1.85 -6.13 8.16
C LEU A 53 -1.79 -6.73 6.74
N GLY A 54 -2.55 -6.17 5.81
CA GLY A 54 -2.51 -6.60 4.40
C GLY A 54 -1.13 -6.42 3.76
N ASP A 55 -0.46 -5.30 4.03
CA ASP A 55 0.91 -5.03 3.54
C ASP A 55 1.91 -6.01 4.16
N ALA A 56 1.79 -6.31 5.46
CA ALA A 56 2.64 -7.31 6.11
C ALA A 56 2.44 -8.72 5.53
N GLU A 57 1.19 -9.14 5.31
CA GLU A 57 0.88 -10.42 4.65
C GLU A 57 1.43 -10.47 3.22
N SER A 58 1.27 -9.38 2.46
CA SER A 58 1.78 -9.26 1.09
C SER A 58 3.31 -9.31 1.04
N SER A 59 3.98 -8.68 2.00
CA SER A 59 5.43 -8.71 2.13
C SER A 59 5.94 -10.14 2.37
N GLU A 60 5.30 -10.88 3.29
CA GLU A 60 5.64 -12.30 3.52
C GLU A 60 5.43 -13.16 2.26
N VAL A 61 4.35 -12.92 1.51
CA VAL A 61 4.05 -13.61 0.25
C VAL A 61 5.10 -13.32 -0.82
N LEU A 62 5.42 -12.05 -1.07
CA LEU A 62 6.38 -11.64 -2.09
C LEU A 62 7.80 -12.12 -1.75
N MET A 63 8.20 -12.05 -0.47
CA MET A 63 9.50 -12.56 0.00
C MET A 63 9.63 -14.08 -0.11
N SER A 64 8.55 -14.82 -0.38
CA SER A 64 8.62 -16.25 -0.70
C SER A 64 9.21 -16.54 -2.09
N VAL A 65 9.21 -15.54 -2.99
CA VAL A 65 9.81 -15.62 -4.32
C VAL A 65 11.33 -15.45 -4.20
N GLU A 66 12.08 -16.42 -4.73
CA GLU A 66 13.55 -16.36 -4.70
C GLU A 66 14.08 -15.10 -5.41
N GLY A 67 14.94 -14.36 -4.73
CA GLY A 67 15.50 -13.11 -5.24
C GLY A 67 14.75 -11.84 -4.80
N VAL A 68 13.57 -11.97 -4.18
CA VAL A 68 12.87 -10.82 -3.59
C VAL A 68 13.41 -10.53 -2.19
N SER A 69 14.02 -9.35 -2.02
CA SER A 69 14.42 -8.82 -0.72
C SER A 69 13.28 -8.06 -0.05
N GLU A 70 13.38 -7.81 1.25
CA GLU A 70 12.44 -6.97 2.01
C GLU A 70 12.25 -5.58 1.36
N ASP A 71 13.35 -4.91 0.99
CA ASP A 71 13.30 -3.61 0.30
C ASP A 71 12.55 -3.69 -1.04
N LEU A 72 12.63 -4.82 -1.76
CA LEU A 72 11.93 -4.99 -3.03
C LEU A 72 10.45 -5.29 -2.81
N ALA A 73 10.12 -6.17 -1.86
CA ALA A 73 8.75 -6.46 -1.49
C ALA A 73 8.00 -5.18 -1.08
N GLN A 74 8.65 -4.31 -0.29
CA GLN A 74 8.08 -3.03 0.10
C GLN A 74 7.82 -2.11 -1.11
N ALA A 75 8.80 -1.97 -2.01
CA ALA A 75 8.64 -1.15 -3.22
C ALA A 75 7.54 -1.66 -4.17
N LEU A 76 7.35 -2.99 -4.22
CA LEU A 76 6.27 -3.61 -4.98
C LEU A 76 4.90 -3.30 -4.35
N ILE A 77 4.75 -3.45 -3.03
CA ILE A 77 3.50 -3.13 -2.32
C ILE A 77 3.13 -1.65 -2.50
N GLU A 78 4.11 -0.74 -2.39
CA GLU A 78 3.91 0.69 -2.66
C GLU A 78 3.49 1.00 -4.11
N SER A 79 3.75 0.06 -5.02
CA SER A 79 3.35 0.12 -6.43
C SER A 79 2.06 -0.69 -6.72
N ASP A 80 1.27 -1.00 -5.68
CA ASP A 80 0.03 -1.80 -5.74
C ASP A 80 0.25 -3.26 -6.22
N ILE A 81 1.46 -3.81 -6.06
CA ILE A 81 1.80 -5.20 -6.42
C ILE A 81 1.95 -5.99 -5.12
N ALA A 82 0.89 -6.74 -4.79
CA ALA A 82 0.75 -7.37 -3.48
C ALA A 82 0.87 -8.91 -3.53
N THR A 83 0.75 -9.51 -4.72
CA THR A 83 0.75 -10.96 -4.89
C THR A 83 1.86 -11.46 -5.82
N VAL A 84 2.14 -12.77 -5.76
CA VAL A 84 3.10 -13.41 -6.68
C VAL A 84 2.59 -13.36 -8.13
N ASP A 85 1.28 -13.44 -8.34
CA ASP A 85 0.64 -13.30 -9.66
C ASP A 85 0.87 -11.89 -10.23
N ASP A 86 0.61 -10.83 -9.46
CA ASP A 86 0.87 -9.45 -9.88
C ASP A 86 2.35 -9.27 -10.28
N LEU A 87 3.27 -9.84 -9.49
CA LEU A 87 4.71 -9.82 -9.80
C LEU A 87 5.04 -10.61 -11.08
N ALA A 88 4.39 -11.76 -11.32
CA ALA A 88 4.59 -12.59 -12.51
C ALA A 88 4.11 -11.89 -13.80
N GLU A 89 3.09 -11.04 -13.69
CA GLU A 89 2.56 -10.26 -14.80
C GLU A 89 3.52 -9.15 -15.27
N LEU A 90 4.39 -8.63 -14.39
CA LEU A 90 5.32 -7.57 -14.74
C LEU A 90 6.30 -7.96 -15.84
N SER A 91 6.68 -6.97 -16.65
CA SER A 91 7.88 -7.00 -17.48
C SER A 91 9.13 -6.62 -16.67
N ILE A 92 10.29 -6.95 -17.22
CA ILE A 92 11.59 -6.59 -16.63
C ILE A 92 11.75 -5.08 -16.55
N ASP A 93 11.30 -4.35 -17.58
CA ASP A 93 11.39 -2.88 -17.62
C ASP A 93 10.49 -2.25 -16.55
N GLU A 94 9.26 -2.76 -16.36
CA GLU A 94 8.36 -2.28 -15.30
C GLU A 94 8.94 -2.52 -13.90
N LEU A 95 9.56 -3.68 -13.66
CA LEU A 95 10.23 -3.95 -12.38
C LEU A 95 11.42 -3.00 -12.13
N LEU A 96 12.18 -2.68 -13.18
CA LEU A 96 13.31 -1.75 -13.10
C LEU A 96 12.88 -0.28 -12.92
N ASP A 97 11.69 0.08 -13.39
CA ASP A 97 11.07 1.38 -13.15
C ASP A 97 10.64 1.54 -11.68
N ILE A 98 10.23 0.45 -11.03
CA ILE A 98 9.88 0.42 -9.60
C ILE A 98 11.13 0.48 -8.72
N GLN A 99 12.11 -0.40 -8.99
CA GLN A 99 13.31 -0.50 -8.18
C GLN A 99 14.55 -0.67 -9.06
N VAL A 100 15.49 0.27 -8.94
CA VAL A 100 16.75 0.22 -9.66
C VAL A 100 17.59 -0.96 -9.16
N MET A 101 17.83 -1.93 -10.05
CA MET A 101 18.63 -3.13 -9.79
C MET A 101 19.29 -3.67 -11.07
N ASP A 102 20.02 -4.77 -10.95
CA ASP A 102 20.62 -5.43 -12.11
C ASP A 102 19.54 -6.13 -12.96
N THR A 103 19.61 -5.98 -14.28
CA THR A 103 18.63 -6.55 -15.22
C THR A 103 18.58 -8.08 -15.18
N GLU A 104 19.70 -8.77 -14.92
CA GLU A 104 19.72 -10.22 -14.78
C GLU A 104 18.98 -10.66 -13.51
N VAL A 105 19.10 -9.88 -12.43
CA VAL A 105 18.36 -10.12 -11.17
C VAL A 105 16.87 -9.89 -11.37
N ALA A 106 16.48 -8.77 -11.98
CA ALA A 106 15.08 -8.48 -12.30
C ALA A 106 14.47 -9.58 -13.19
N SER A 107 15.21 -10.02 -14.21
CA SER A 107 14.78 -11.14 -15.06
C SER A 107 14.61 -12.44 -14.28
N ALA A 108 15.48 -12.74 -13.33
CA ALA A 108 15.39 -13.96 -12.53
C ALA A 108 14.15 -13.92 -11.63
N VAL A 109 13.92 -12.81 -10.93
CA VAL A 109 12.75 -12.62 -10.04
C VAL A 109 11.44 -12.84 -10.79
N ILE A 110 11.26 -12.19 -11.95
CA ILE A 110 10.05 -12.32 -12.77
C ILE A 110 9.85 -13.76 -13.25
N MET A 111 10.93 -14.42 -13.67
CA MET A 111 10.84 -15.81 -14.13
C MET A 111 10.49 -16.77 -13.00
N THR A 112 11.04 -16.58 -11.80
CA THR A 112 10.69 -17.36 -10.61
C THR A 112 9.23 -17.14 -10.21
N ALA A 113 8.74 -15.90 -10.24
CA ALA A 113 7.33 -15.61 -9.97
C ALA A 113 6.41 -16.36 -10.96
N ARG A 114 6.71 -16.32 -12.26
CA ARG A 114 5.96 -17.06 -13.30
C ARG A 114 6.01 -18.58 -13.14
N GLU A 115 7.16 -19.10 -12.71
CA GLU A 115 7.31 -20.53 -12.40
C GLU A 115 6.43 -20.92 -11.21
N ASN A 116 6.42 -20.12 -10.14
CA ASN A 116 5.57 -20.34 -8.97
C ASN A 116 4.07 -20.34 -9.32
N GLU A 117 3.66 -19.50 -10.28
CA GLU A 117 2.29 -19.45 -10.82
C GLU A 117 1.99 -20.52 -11.88
N GLY A 118 2.94 -21.42 -12.18
CA GLY A 118 2.72 -22.57 -13.06
C GLY A 118 2.67 -22.23 -14.56
N TRP A 119 3.30 -21.13 -14.99
CA TRP A 119 3.28 -20.72 -16.40
C TRP A 119 4.05 -21.67 -17.34
N PHE A 120 4.90 -22.54 -16.78
CA PHE A 120 5.79 -23.43 -17.53
C PHE A 120 5.40 -24.92 -17.48
N ASP A 121 4.26 -25.25 -16.86
CA ASP A 121 3.72 -26.60 -16.74
C ASP A 121 2.77 -27.02 -17.89
#